data_AF-A0A967FHA8-F1
#
_entry.id   AF-A0A967FHA8-F1
#
_cell.length_a   1.000
_cell.length_b   1.000
_cell.length_c   1.000
_cell.angle_alpha   90.00
_cell.angle_beta   90.00
_cell.angle_gamma   90.00
#
_symmetry.space_group_name_H-M   'P 1'
#
loop_
_entity.id
_entity.type
_entity.pdbx_description
1 polymer ?
#
loop_
_entity_poly.entity_id
_entity_poly.type
_entity_poly.pdbx_seq_one_letter_code
_entity_poly.pdbx_strand_id
1 'polypeptide(L)' 'HYLTWENGRCQTNSYWKIPTNLQIPNNDEECVEQLRELINSAVRLQLVSDVPLGAFLSGGIDSSTIVASMSLAAT' A
#
# COMPACT_ATOMS: atom_id res chain seq x y z
N HIS A 1 -6.69 -13.79 -4.98
CA HIS A 1 -7.32 -15.11 -5.19
C HIS A 1 -6.53 -16.20 -4.49
N TYR A 2 -7.17 -17.30 -4.13
CA TYR A 2 -6.54 -18.52 -3.62
C TYR A 2 -7.23 -19.74 -4.22
N LEU A 3 -6.56 -20.88 -4.18
CA LEU A 3 -7.04 -22.14 -4.74
C LEU A 3 -6.94 -23.24 -3.68
N THR A 4 -7.98 -24.06 -3.60
CA THR A 4 -7.97 -25.31 -2.83
C THR A 4 -8.06 -26.50 -3.78
N TRP A 5 -7.19 -27.49 -3.57
CA TRP A 5 -7.21 -28.75 -4.30
C TRP A 5 -7.43 -29.89 -3.32
N GLU A 6 -8.56 -30.57 -3.42
CA GLU A 6 -8.93 -31.66 -2.53
C GLU A 6 -9.68 -32.75 -3.30
N ASN A 7 -9.29 -34.02 -3.13
CA ASN A 7 -9.95 -35.18 -3.75
C ASN A 7 -10.14 -35.05 -5.27
N GLY A 8 -9.13 -34.52 -5.98
CA GLY A 8 -9.17 -34.30 -7.43
C GLY A 8 -10.04 -33.13 -7.88
N ARG A 9 -10.60 -32.33 -6.95
CA ARG A 9 -11.35 -31.11 -7.25
C ARG A 9 -10.49 -29.88 -7.01
N CYS A 10 -10.54 -28.96 -7.96
CA CYS A 10 -9.90 -27.66 -7.91
C CYS A 10 -10.98 -26.59 -7.71
N GLN A 11 -10.85 -25.76 -6.67
CA GLN A 11 -11.74 -24.62 -6.42
C GLN A 11 -10.94 -23.34 -6.26
N THR A 12 -11.32 -22.29 -6.99
CA THR A 12 -10.70 -20.98 -6.89
C THR A 12 -11.66 -20.01 -6.21
N ASN A 13 -11.15 -19.26 -5.23
CA ASN A 13 -11.90 -18.29 -4.46
C ASN A 13 -11.17 -16.94 -4.42
N SER A 14 -11.92 -15.84 -4.25
CA SER A 14 -11.30 -14.54 -3.97
C SER A 14 -11.09 -14.38 -2.46
N TYR A 15 -9.86 -14.11 -2.02
CA TYR A 15 -9.58 -13.81 -0.61
C TYR A 15 -9.91 -12.36 -0.23
N TRP A 16 -9.99 -11.45 -1.22
CA TRP A 16 -10.22 -10.03 -0.99
C TRP A 16 -11.06 -9.42 -2.10
N LYS A 17 -11.82 -8.38 -1.77
CA LYS A 17 -12.58 -7.53 -2.68
C LYS A 17 -12.54 -6.11 -2.14
N ILE A 18 -12.61 -5.12 -3.03
CA ILE A 18 -12.70 -3.71 -2.64
C ILE A 18 -14.01 -3.52 -1.84
N PRO A 19 -13.96 -2.96 -0.62
CA PRO A 19 -15.16 -2.62 0.13
C PRO A 19 -15.99 -1.58 -0.64
N THR A 20 -17.30 -1.75 -0.70
CA THR A 20 -18.21 -0.81 -1.39
C THR A 20 -18.74 0.29 -0.48
N ASN A 21 -18.57 0.14 0.83
CA ASN A 21 -19.05 1.05 1.87
C ASN A 21 -17.89 1.81 2.52
N LEU A 22 -17.11 2.53 1.72
CA LEU A 22 -16.00 3.33 2.23
C LEU A 22 -16.51 4.60 2.91
N GLN A 23 -16.01 4.88 4.12
CA GLN A 23 -16.18 6.19 4.75
C GLN A 23 -15.19 7.15 4.11
N ILE A 24 -15.72 8.18 3.46
CA ILE A 24 -14.92 9.26 2.86
C ILE A 24 -14.85 10.39 3.89
N PRO A 25 -13.68 11.04 4.06
CA PRO A 25 -13.58 12.22 4.92
C PRO A 25 -14.51 13.35 4.49
N ASN A 26 -14.82 14.25 5.43
CA ASN A 26 -15.87 15.25 5.22
C ASN A 26 -15.40 16.45 4.40
N ASN A 27 -14.09 16.66 4.29
CA ASN A 27 -13.50 17.80 3.57
C ASN A 27 -12.12 17.45 2.99
N ASP A 28 -11.62 18.34 2.13
CA ASP A 28 -10.35 18.16 1.42
C ASP A 28 -9.14 18.09 2.34
N GLU A 29 -9.13 18.83 3.45
CA GLU A 29 -8.01 18.83 4.41
C GLU A 29 -7.89 17.45 5.09
N GLU A 30 -9.02 16.87 5.53
CA GLU A 30 -9.06 15.53 6.09
C GLU A 30 -8.65 14.46 5.05
N CYS A 31 -9.08 14.62 3.79
CA CYS A 31 -8.66 13.74 2.69
C CYS A 31 -7.14 13.78 2.47
N VAL A 32 -6.55 14.97 2.44
CA VAL A 32 -5.11 15.15 2.24
C VAL A 32 -4.32 14.54 3.39
N GLU A 33 -4.77 14.74 4.63
CA GLU A 33 -4.09 14.17 5.79
C GLU A 33 -4.21 12.65 5.83
N GLN A 34 -5.40 12.11 5.63
CA GLN A 34 -5.61 10.66 5.59
C GLN A 34 -4.81 10.00 4.47
N LEU A 35 -4.74 10.63 3.28
CA LEU A 35 -3.93 10.12 2.17
C LEU A 35 -2.44 10.08 2.56
N ARG A 36 -1.92 11.14 3.18
CA ARG A 36 -0.54 11.23 3.63
C ARG A 36 -0.23 10.14 4.66
N GLU A 37 -1.10 9.95 5.65
CA GLU A 37 -0.96 8.90 6.67
C GLU A 37 -0.95 7.49 6.08
N LEU A 38 -1.87 7.21 5.15
CA LEU A 38 -1.99 5.92 4.49
C LEU A 38 -0.78 5.61 3.63
N ILE A 39 -0.29 6.57 2.84
CA ILE A 39 0.94 6.43 2.05
C ILE A 39 2.13 6.17 2.97
N ASN A 40 2.31 6.99 4.01
CA ASN A 40 3.43 6.83 4.94
C ASN A 40 3.40 5.47 5.66
N SER A 41 2.21 5.00 6.01
CA SER A 41 2.05 3.68 6.63
C SER A 41 2.31 2.53 5.66
N ALA A 42 1.81 2.62 4.44
CA ALA A 42 2.06 1.62 3.40
C ALA A 42 3.55 1.53 3.06
N VAL A 43 4.25 2.67 2.91
CA VAL A 43 5.68 2.70 2.63
C VAL A 43 6.47 2.13 3.80
N ARG A 44 6.19 2.55 5.04
CA ARG A 44 6.88 2.03 6.24
C ARG A 44 6.78 0.50 6.35
N LEU A 45 5.62 -0.09 6.04
CA LEU A 45 5.44 -1.55 6.05
C LEU A 45 6.33 -2.27 5.02
N GLN A 46 6.67 -1.60 3.91
CA GLN A 46 7.52 -2.17 2.86
C GLN A 46 9.02 -1.94 3.09
N LEU A 47 9.40 -1.18 4.12
CA LEU A 47 10.81 -0.91 4.45
C LEU A 47 11.46 -1.98 5.34
N VAL A 48 10.71 -2.98 5.79
CA VAL A 48 11.27 -4.09 6.59
C VAL A 48 12.21 -4.93 5.72
N SER A 49 13.52 -4.81 5.97
CA SER A 49 14.55 -5.54 5.24
C SER A 49 15.80 -5.73 6.08
N ASP A 50 16.44 -6.90 5.93
CA ASP A 50 17.73 -7.22 6.57
C ASP A 50 18.92 -6.74 5.71
N VAL A 51 18.66 -6.08 4.58
CA VAL A 51 19.68 -5.55 3.66
C VAL A 51 19.39 -4.09 3.33
N PRO A 52 20.40 -3.31 2.91
CA PRO A 52 20.16 -1.93 2.47
C PRO A 52 19.15 -1.85 1.32
N LEU A 53 18.18 -0.95 1.45
CA LEU A 53 17.19 -0.67 0.43
C LEU A 53 17.58 0.55 -0.41
N GLY A 54 17.29 0.49 -1.71
CA GLY A 54 17.32 1.63 -2.62
C GLY A 54 15.90 2.00 -3.07
N ALA A 55 15.78 3.08 -3.84
CA ALA A 55 14.51 3.50 -4.42
C ALA A 55 14.65 3.86 -5.90
N PHE A 56 13.61 3.57 -6.69
CA PHE A 56 13.52 4.02 -8.08
C PHE A 56 12.91 5.42 -8.13
N LEU A 57 13.66 6.40 -8.65
CA LEU A 57 13.23 7.79 -8.80
C LEU A 57 13.18 8.16 -10.29
N SER A 58 11.99 8.44 -10.79
CA SER A 58 11.76 8.80 -12.21
C SER A 58 11.49 10.29 -12.43
N GLY A 59 11.37 11.09 -11.37
CA GLY A 59 10.95 12.50 -11.41
C GLY A 59 9.43 12.71 -11.52
N GLY A 60 8.64 11.62 -11.61
CA GLY A 60 7.18 11.67 -11.54
C GLY A 60 6.67 11.84 -10.10
N ILE A 61 5.43 12.30 -9.96
CA ILE A 61 4.82 12.51 -8.63
C ILE A 61 4.76 11.22 -7.81
N ASP A 62 4.38 10.10 -8.42
CA ASP A 62 4.22 8.83 -7.71
C ASP A 62 5.54 8.33 -7.10
N SER A 63 6.60 8.25 -7.91
CA SER A 63 7.90 7.79 -7.45
C SER A 63 8.52 8.78 -6.44
N SER A 64 8.34 10.08 -6.66
CA SER A 64 8.79 11.11 -5.73
C SER A 64 8.07 11.04 -4.38
N THR A 65 6.77 10.76 -4.37
CA THR A 65 5.97 10.56 -3.15
C THR A 65 6.46 9.36 -2.35
N ILE A 66 6.75 8.24 -3.01
CA ILE A 66 7.34 7.06 -2.34
C ILE A 66 8.72 7.39 -1.77
N VAL A 67 9.61 8.01 -2.54
CA VAL A 67 10.97 8.37 -2.09
C VAL A 67 10.94 9.35 -0.92
N ALA A 68 10.06 10.35 -0.96
CA ALA A 68 9.89 11.29 0.14
C ALA A 68 9.43 10.58 1.42
N SER A 69 8.43 9.68 1.30
CA SER A 69 7.94 8.89 2.41
C SER A 69 9.00 7.94 2.99
N MET A 70 9.79 7.29 2.14
CA MET A 70 10.92 6.44 2.56
C MET A 70 11.95 7.25 3.35
N SER A 71 12.26 8.46 2.89
CA SER A 71 13.22 9.36 3.55
C SER A 71 12.73 9.77 4.96
N LEU A 72 11.44 10.07 5.12
CA LEU A 72 10.84 10.40 6.41
C LEU A 72 10.91 9.23 7.40
N ALA A 73 10.73 7.99 6.93
CA ALA A 73 10.77 6.80 7.78
C ALA A 73 12.20 6.38 8.19
N ALA A 74 13.22 6.83 7.45
CA ALA A 74 14.62 6.57 7.76
C ALA A 74 15.22 7.56 8.78
N THR A 75 14.45 8.58 9.18
CA THR A 75 14.84 9.59 10.18
C THR A 75 14.32 9.22 11.56
#